data_AF-S8C0T4-F1
#
_entry.id   AF-S8C0T4-F1
#
_cell.length_a   1.000
_cell.length_b   1.000
_cell.length_c   1.000
_cell.angle_alpha   90.00
_cell.angle_beta   90.00
_cell.angle_gamma   90.00
#
_symmetry.space_group_name_H-M   'P 1'
#
loop_
_entity.id
_entity.type
_entity.pdbx_description
1 polymer ?
#
loop_
_entity_poly.entity_id
_entity_poly.type
_entity_poly.pdbx_seq_one_letter_code
_entity_poly.pdbx_strand_id
1 'polypeptide(L)'
;MGGQKFAVLLCAEDSDYVKKVYGGYYGVFVRMLKEEGEVWDAYNVFKDEFPEEEEIGGYDGFVITGSCNDAYGNDFWICRLVILLRKLDAMKKKILGICFGHQV
;
A
#
# COMPACT_ATOMS: atom_id res chain seq x y z
N MET A 1 20.44 15.59 1.98
CA MET A 1 19.73 14.73 2.95
C MET A 1 18.59 14.10 2.17
N GLY A 2 18.66 12.79 1.94
CA GLY A 2 17.70 12.09 1.07
C GLY A 2 16.31 12.12 1.67
N GLY A 3 15.31 12.51 0.87
CA GLY A 3 13.91 12.48 1.29
C GLY A 3 13.45 11.04 1.55
N GLN A 4 12.54 10.86 2.50
CA GLN A 4 11.97 9.55 2.80
C GLN A 4 11.08 9.06 1.65
N LYS A 5 11.07 7.75 1.41
CA LYS A 5 10.31 7.11 0.33
C LYS A 5 9.28 6.14 0.89
N PHE A 6 8.02 6.27 0.49
CA PHE A 6 6.93 5.43 0.96
C PHE A 6 6.13 4.83 -0.20
N ALA A 7 5.47 3.70 0.05
CA ALA A 7 4.60 3.05 -0.93
C ALA A 7 3.20 2.84 -0.35
N VAL A 8 2.18 3.04 -1.18
CA VAL A 8 0.78 2.73 -0.87
C VAL A 8 0.35 1.50 -1.66
N LEU A 9 -0.01 0.42 -0.96
CA LEU A 9 -0.53 -0.81 -1.52
C LEU A 9 -2.06 -0.74 -1.59
N LEU A 10 -2.58 -0.43 -2.78
CA LEU A 10 -4.02 -0.24 -3.03
C LEU A 10 -4.72 -1.60 -3.13
N CYS A 11 -5.51 -1.92 -2.11
CA CYS A 11 -6.23 -3.18 -1.97
C CYS A 11 -7.68 -3.12 -2.49
N ALA A 12 -8.06 -2.06 -3.18
CA ALA A 12 -9.38 -1.88 -3.78
C ALA A 12 -9.29 -1.06 -5.06
N GLU A 13 -10.26 -1.24 -5.97
CA GLU A 13 -10.47 -0.29 -7.04
C GLU A 13 -11.01 1.04 -6.50
N ASP A 14 -10.52 2.14 -7.06
CA ASP A 14 -11.06 3.45 -6.71
C ASP A 14 -12.52 3.56 -7.16
N SER A 15 -13.40 3.92 -6.23
CA SER A 15 -14.76 4.33 -6.59
C SER A 15 -14.74 5.66 -7.35
N ASP A 16 -15.74 5.88 -8.22
CA ASP A 16 -15.85 7.12 -9.00
C ASP A 16 -15.86 8.38 -8.12
N TYR A 17 -16.48 8.29 -6.94
CA TYR A 17 -16.48 9.38 -5.97
C TYR A 17 -15.07 9.71 -5.49
N VAL A 18 -14.31 8.71 -5.05
CA VAL A 18 -12.95 8.92 -4.52
C VAL A 18 -12.00 9.37 -5.62
N LYS A 19 -12.13 8.83 -6.84
CA LYS A 19 -11.41 9.33 -8.02
C LYS A 19 -11.67 10.82 -8.23
N LYS A 20 -12.94 11.25 -8.21
CA LYS A 20 -13.33 12.64 -8.49
C LYS A 20 -12.86 13.61 -7.41
N VAL A 21 -12.94 13.24 -6.13
CA VAL A 21 -12.66 14.16 -5.01
C VAL A 21 -11.19 14.16 -4.61
N TYR A 22 -10.51 13.01 -4.69
CA TYR A 22 -9.17 12.80 -4.14
C TYR A 22 -8.15 12.32 -5.17
N GLY A 23 -8.55 12.02 -6.41
CA GLY A 23 -7.66 11.39 -7.39
C GLY A 23 -7.41 9.90 -7.10
N GLY A 24 -8.32 9.24 -6.39
CA GLY A 24 -8.22 7.84 -5.98
C GLY A 24 -7.76 7.67 -4.53
N TYR A 25 -7.74 6.42 -4.05
CA TYR A 25 -7.33 6.09 -2.69
C TYR A 25 -5.88 6.49 -2.41
N TYR A 26 -5.01 6.43 -3.43
CA TYR A 26 -3.65 6.96 -3.32
C TYR A 26 -3.64 8.42 -2.88
N GLY A 27 -4.45 9.27 -3.52
CA GLY A 27 -4.52 10.69 -3.18
C GLY A 27 -5.10 10.98 -1.80
N VAL A 28 -5.97 10.10 -1.27
CA VAL A 28 -6.43 10.18 0.13
C VAL A 28 -5.25 10.03 1.08
N PHE A 29 -4.42 8.99 0.89
CA PHE A 29 -3.29 8.70 1.78
C PHE A 29 -2.16 9.71 1.66
N VAL A 30 -1.81 10.11 0.44
CA VAL A 30 -0.79 11.14 0.23
C VAL A 30 -1.22 12.45 0.86
N ARG A 31 -2.48 12.88 0.69
CA ARG A 31 -2.96 14.11 1.32
C ARG A 31 -2.96 14.05 2.85
N MET A 32 -3.18 12.88 3.42
CA MET A 32 -3.22 12.68 4.87
C MET A 32 -1.84 12.59 5.51
N LEU A 33 -0.88 11.93 4.85
CA LEU A 33 0.37 11.47 5.46
C LEU A 33 1.62 12.14 4.91
N LYS A 34 1.60 12.64 3.68
CA LYS A 34 2.81 13.13 3.02
C LYS A 34 3.31 14.43 3.65
N GLU A 35 4.58 14.43 4.02
CA GLU A 35 5.33 15.62 4.44
C GLU A 35 6.23 16.18 3.32
N GLU A 36 6.79 17.37 3.55
CA GLU A 36 7.65 18.04 2.58
C GLU A 36 8.95 17.25 2.33
N GLY A 37 9.28 17.03 1.06
CA GLY A 37 10.48 16.28 0.66
C GLY A 37 10.30 14.77 0.58
N GLU A 38 9.13 14.22 0.93
CA GLU A 38 8.85 12.79 0.81
C GLU A 38 8.42 12.38 -0.61
N VAL A 39 8.85 11.19 -1.02
CA VAL A 39 8.45 10.53 -2.26
C VAL A 39 7.46 9.42 -1.92
N TRP A 40 6.36 9.37 -2.66
CA TRP A 40 5.29 8.41 -2.45
C TRP A 40 4.98 7.74 -3.79
N ASP A 41 4.90 6.41 -3.76
CA ASP A 41 4.52 5.58 -4.91
C ASP A 41 3.26 4.77 -4.58
N ALA A 42 2.58 4.27 -5.61
CA ALA A 42 1.37 3.48 -5.48
C ALA A 42 1.47 2.18 -6.28
N TYR A 43 0.99 1.09 -5.68
CA TYR A 43 0.94 -0.23 -6.31
C TYR A 43 -0.48 -0.78 -6.19
N ASN A 44 -1.10 -1.10 -7.32
CA ASN A 44 -2.45 -1.66 -7.34
C ASN A 44 -2.42 -3.17 -7.08
N VAL A 45 -2.16 -3.54 -5.83
CA VAL A 45 -2.03 -4.94 -5.42
C VAL A 45 -3.31 -5.73 -5.65
N PHE A 46 -4.48 -5.08 -5.62
CA PHE A 46 -5.75 -5.71 -6.01
C PHE A 46 -5.76 -6.18 -7.48
N LYS A 47 -5.01 -5.50 -8.36
CA LYS A 47 -4.78 -5.88 -9.77
C LYS A 47 -3.51 -6.69 -9.99
N ASP A 48 -2.95 -7.26 -8.92
CA ASP A 48 -1.69 -8.01 -8.95
C ASP A 48 -0.45 -7.18 -9.37
N GLU A 49 -0.53 -5.86 -9.26
CA GLU A 49 0.57 -4.92 -9.48
C GLU A 49 1.30 -4.68 -8.15
N PHE A 50 2.41 -5.38 -7.94
CA PHE A 50 3.24 -5.32 -6.72
C PHE A 50 4.60 -4.66 -7.01
N PRO A 51 5.28 -4.08 -5.99
CA PRO A 51 6.68 -3.65 -6.14
C PRO A 51 7.59 -4.82 -6.49
N GLU A 52 8.57 -4.57 -7.36
CA GLU A 52 9.61 -5.55 -7.67
C GLU A 52 10.53 -5.75 -6.44
N GLU A 53 11.17 -6.91 -6.35
CA GLU A 53 11.94 -7.27 -5.16
C GLU A 53 13.11 -6.30 -4.90
N GLU A 54 13.73 -5.79 -5.96
CA GLU A 54 14.84 -4.86 -5.91
C GLU A 54 14.40 -3.47 -5.43
N GLU A 55 13.14 -3.10 -5.65
CA GLU A 55 12.59 -1.80 -5.27
C GLU A 55 12.23 -1.73 -3.78
N ILE A 56 11.81 -2.85 -3.19
CA ILE A 56 11.35 -2.94 -1.79
C ILE A 56 12.38 -2.36 -0.80
N GLY A 57 13.66 -2.61 -1.06
CA GLY A 57 14.75 -2.13 -0.22
C GLY A 57 14.81 -0.61 -0.09
N GLY A 58 14.39 0.12 -1.13
CA GLY A 58 14.46 1.58 -1.22
C GLY A 58 13.34 2.34 -0.51
N TYR A 59 12.32 1.65 0.02
CA TYR A 59 11.22 2.28 0.76
C TYR A 59 11.47 2.29 2.26
N ASP A 60 11.14 3.39 2.93
CA ASP A 60 11.19 3.55 4.39
C ASP A 60 9.93 3.00 5.07
N GLY A 61 8.81 2.94 4.35
CA GLY A 61 7.57 2.38 4.87
C GLY A 61 6.48 2.14 3.83
N PHE A 62 5.46 1.39 4.25
CA PHE A 62 4.37 0.92 3.42
C PHE A 62 3.02 1.19 4.11
N VAL A 63 2.03 1.62 3.32
CA VAL A 63 0.64 1.79 3.74
C VAL A 63 -0.21 0.77 3.01
N ILE A 64 -1.05 0.03 3.72
CA ILE A 64 -1.95 -0.97 3.15
C ILE A 64 -3.38 -0.48 3.32
N THR A 65 -4.06 -0.26 2.19
CA THR A 65 -5.38 0.36 2.20
C THR A 65 -6.48 -0.62 2.60
N GLY A 66 -7.67 -0.08 2.85
CA GLY A 66 -8.87 -0.89 3.00
C GLY A 66 -9.26 -1.60 1.71
N SER A 67 -10.10 -2.62 1.86
CA SER A 67 -10.72 -3.40 0.80
C SER A 67 -12.11 -3.85 1.22
N CYS A 68 -12.97 -4.14 0.25
CA CYS A 68 -14.24 -4.83 0.48
C CYS A 68 -14.10 -6.36 0.47
N ASN A 69 -12.90 -6.88 0.16
CA ASN A 69 -12.61 -8.31 0.17
C ASN A 69 -12.40 -8.83 1.59
N ASP A 70 -12.54 -10.14 1.77
CA ASP A 70 -12.24 -10.82 3.04
C ASP A 70 -10.72 -10.91 3.24
N ALA A 71 -10.21 -10.37 4.35
CA ALA A 71 -8.80 -10.41 4.74
C ALA A 71 -8.25 -11.83 4.89
N TYR A 72 -9.11 -12.81 5.18
CA TYR A 72 -8.74 -14.22 5.30
C TYR A 72 -9.06 -15.02 4.03
N GLY A 73 -9.44 -14.33 2.95
CA GLY A 73 -9.68 -14.93 1.65
C GLY A 73 -8.43 -15.54 1.03
N ASN A 74 -8.62 -16.50 0.14
CA ASN A 74 -7.54 -17.21 -0.57
C ASN A 74 -7.34 -16.71 -2.01
N ASP A 75 -7.80 -15.49 -2.31
CA ASP A 75 -7.54 -14.90 -3.62
C ASP A 75 -6.03 -14.71 -3.82
N PHE A 76 -5.55 -14.96 -5.04
CA PHE A 76 -4.11 -15.00 -5.32
C PHE A 76 -3.38 -13.74 -4.87
N TRP A 77 -3.95 -12.56 -5.11
CA TRP A 77 -3.35 -11.28 -4.72
C TRP A 77 -3.30 -11.10 -3.20
N ILE A 78 -4.26 -11.64 -2.43
CA ILE A 78 -4.26 -11.59 -0.96
C ILE A 78 -3.14 -12.47 -0.42
N CYS A 79 -3.03 -13.71 -0.92
CA CYS A 79 -1.95 -14.60 -0.55
C CYS A 79 -0.58 -13.99 -0.87
N ARG A 80 -0.45 -13.35 -2.05
CA ARG A 80 0.78 -12.64 -2.45
C ARG A 80 1.07 -11.42 -1.56
N LEU A 81 0.03 -10.68 -1.15
CA LEU A 81 0.16 -9.57 -0.20
C LEU A 81 0.68 -10.06 1.16
N VAL A 82 0.14 -11.15 1.71
CA VAL A 82 0.63 -11.73 2.97
C VAL A 82 2.10 -12.11 2.88
N ILE A 83 2.53 -12.71 1.76
CA ILE A 83 3.94 -13.06 1.52
C ILE A 83 4.82 -11.80 1.51
N LEU A 84 4.40 -10.75 0.80
CA LEU A 84 5.10 -9.47 0.80
C LEU A 84 5.18 -8.88 2.21
N LEU A 85 4.08 -8.81 2.96
CA LEU A 85 4.05 -8.23 4.30
C LEU A 85 4.98 -8.96 5.26
N ARG A 86 5.04 -10.30 5.20
CA ARG A 86 6.00 -11.09 5.99
C ARG A 86 7.45 -10.76 5.64
N LYS A 87 7.75 -10.51 4.36
CA LYS A 87 9.09 -10.06 3.92
C LYS A 87 9.40 -8.67 4.46
N LEU A 88 8.44 -7.74 4.39
CA LEU A 88 8.60 -6.37 4.90
C LEU A 88 8.83 -6.34 6.42
N ASP A 89 8.10 -7.15 7.20
CA ASP A 89 8.31 -7.28 8.64
C ASP A 89 9.68 -7.89 8.99
N ALA A 90 10.10 -8.93 8.25
CA ALA A 90 11.44 -9.51 8.41
C ALA A 90 12.55 -8.48 8.13
N MET A 91 12.31 -7.57 7.17
CA MET A 91 13.20 -6.44 6.86
C MET A 91 13.06 -5.24 7.82
N LYS A 92 12.16 -5.32 8.81
CA LYS A 92 11.86 -4.24 9.77
C LYS A 92 11.44 -2.93 9.10
N LYS A 93 10.75 -3.02 7.95
CA LYS A 93 10.12 -1.87 7.31
C LYS A 93 8.93 -1.38 8.15
N LYS A 94 8.65 -0.07 8.11
CA LYS A 94 7.45 0.48 8.76
C LYS A 94 6.21 0.08 7.96
N ILE A 95 5.18 -0.39 8.65
CA ILE A 95 3.93 -0.86 8.02
C ILE A 95 2.75 -0.19 8.73
N LEU A 96 1.86 0.43 7.96
CA LEU A 96 0.58 0.98 8.42
C LEU A 96 -0.56 0.29 7.69
N GLY A 97 -1.36 -0.49 8.42
CA GLY A 97 -2.55 -1.17 7.89
C GLY A 97 -3.85 -0.46 8.27
N ILE A 98 -4.80 -0.36 7.34
CA ILE A 98 -6.10 0.30 7.56
C ILE A 98 -7.26 -0.60 7.11
N CYS A 99 -8.23 -0.84 7.99
CA CYS A 99 -9.37 -1.74 7.75
C CYS A 99 -8.89 -3.15 7.35
N PHE A 100 -9.18 -3.61 6.13
CA PHE A 100 -8.61 -4.82 5.54
C PHE A 100 -7.09 -4.90 5.74
N GLY A 101 -6.35 -3.83 5.43
CA GLY A 101 -4.89 -3.82 5.58
C GLY A 101 -4.40 -3.94 7.03
N HIS A 102 -5.25 -3.71 8.02
CA HIS A 102 -4.94 -3.98 9.43
C HIS A 102 -5.24 -5.42 9.84
N GLN A 103 -6.16 -6.08 9.13
CA GLN A 103 -6.58 -7.46 9.40
C GLN A 103 -5.62 -8.48 8.79
N VAL A 104 -5.10 -8.20 7.59
CA VAL A 104 -4.11 -9.01 6.86
C VAL A 104 -2.74 -8.94 7.53
#